data_AF-A0A1D8P830-F1
#
_entry.id   AF-A0A1D8P830-F1
#
_cell.length_a   1.000
_cell.length_b   1.000
_cell.length_c   1.000
_cell.angle_alpha   90.00
_cell.angle_beta   90.00
_cell.angle_gamma   90.00
#
_symmetry.space_group_name_H-M   'P 1'
#
loop_
_entity.id
_entity.type
_entity.pdbx_description
1 polymer ?
#
loop_
_entity_poly.entity_id
_entity_poly.type
_entity_poly.pdbx_seq_one_letter_code
_entity_poly.pdbx_strand_id
1 'polypeptide(L)'
;MSNKKEHSVYISNKNNCLFTEQFDSWERFDWNEDMPPYFKRLNEINDDRSFVILACSVMEYQIDRFLKTFIPKPEIIINDNANLNNKILIIQAFNLIPPHFVQIMNTIRNIRNDFAHNLNIDSFSDSNKSEKLPKHIKEMERLWEKFKNDMCYWNKGESLRLMYKDIWRVCVEGLRVYESNVRLFRQETEKVEFIEHLQKLSTELADKREKDEQEAVLKIYMPWRK
;
A
#
# COMPACT_ATOMS: atom_id res chain seq x y z
N MET A 1 24.30 -4.98 -23.14
CA MET A 1 23.38 -5.97 -22.52
C MET A 1 22.39 -5.19 -21.66
N SER A 2 21.14 -5.09 -22.11
CA SER A 2 20.08 -4.40 -21.38
C SER A 2 19.67 -5.27 -20.19
N ASN A 3 20.08 -4.91 -18.98
CA ASN A 3 19.53 -5.50 -17.76
C ASN A 3 18.03 -5.19 -17.76
N LYS A 4 17.20 -6.23 -17.95
CA LYS A 4 15.77 -6.18 -17.62
C LYS A 4 15.66 -5.53 -16.24
N LYS A 5 14.99 -4.38 -16.14
CA LYS A 5 14.63 -3.79 -14.85
C LYS A 5 13.88 -4.87 -14.06
N GLU A 6 14.58 -5.47 -13.10
CA GLU A 6 13.98 -6.36 -12.11
C GLU A 6 12.88 -5.58 -11.38
N HIS A 7 11.84 -6.28 -10.93
CA HIS A 7 10.61 -5.66 -10.43
C HIS A 7 10.90 -4.84 -9.18
N SER A 8 10.72 -3.51 -9.25
CA SER A 8 10.75 -2.68 -8.05
C SER A 8 9.41 -2.73 -7.33
N VAL A 9 9.46 -2.82 -6.01
CA VAL A 9 8.29 -2.71 -5.13
C VAL A 9 7.64 -1.33 -5.21
N TYR A 10 8.32 -0.31 -5.70
CA TYR A 10 7.75 1.03 -5.83
C TYR A 10 7.03 1.27 -7.16
N ILE A 11 6.96 0.26 -8.05
CA ILE A 11 6.38 0.38 -9.40
C ILE A 11 5.24 -0.62 -9.57
N SER A 12 4.14 -0.18 -10.18
CA SER A 12 2.97 -1.00 -10.54
C SER A 12 2.67 -0.95 -12.04
N ASN A 13 1.92 -1.93 -12.50
CA ASN A 13 1.38 -1.93 -13.85
C ASN A 13 0.29 -0.85 -14.00
N LYS A 14 0.20 -0.26 -15.20
CA LYS A 14 -0.87 0.68 -15.55
C LYS A 14 -2.25 0.06 -15.27
N ASN A 15 -3.15 0.85 -14.69
CA ASN A 15 -4.56 0.55 -14.36
C ASN A 15 -4.83 -0.25 -13.08
N ASN A 16 -3.80 -0.66 -12.32
CA ASN A 16 -3.98 -1.39 -11.06
C ASN A 16 -3.86 -0.52 -9.80
N CYS A 17 -3.47 0.75 -9.96
CA CYS A 17 -3.25 1.71 -8.87
C CYS A 17 -3.54 3.12 -9.39
N LEU A 18 -4.02 4.01 -8.51
CA LEU A 18 -4.18 5.43 -8.79
C LEU A 18 -2.81 6.07 -9.16
N PHE A 19 -1.75 5.64 -8.49
CA PHE A 19 -0.38 6.03 -8.79
C PHE A 19 0.47 4.80 -9.15
N THR A 20 0.93 4.71 -10.39
CA THR A 20 1.72 3.57 -10.85
C THR A 20 3.17 3.60 -10.38
N GLU A 21 3.65 4.76 -9.94
CA GLU A 21 4.99 4.97 -9.40
C GLU A 21 4.99 6.14 -8.41
N GLN A 22 6.08 6.27 -7.66
CA GLN A 22 6.34 7.41 -6.79
C GLN A 22 6.65 8.67 -7.60
N PHE A 23 6.30 9.85 -7.10
CA PHE A 23 6.77 11.11 -7.68
C PHE A 23 8.25 11.37 -7.34
N ASP A 24 8.95 12.12 -8.22
CA ASP A 24 10.40 12.37 -8.12
C ASP A 24 10.80 13.16 -6.86
N SER A 25 9.90 14.03 -6.37
CA SER A 25 10.10 14.83 -5.16
C SER A 25 9.17 14.33 -4.06
N TRP A 26 9.75 13.68 -3.06
CA TRP A 26 9.05 13.23 -1.87
C TRP A 26 9.66 13.90 -0.65
N GLU A 27 8.83 14.64 0.09
CA GLU A 27 9.28 15.37 1.27
C GLU A 27 9.45 14.40 2.44
N ARG A 28 10.71 14.21 2.88
CA ARG A 28 11.07 13.35 4.02
C ARG A 28 11.17 14.11 5.34
N PHE A 29 10.58 15.31 5.44
CA PHE A 29 10.96 16.27 6.48
C PHE A 29 10.86 15.69 7.90
N ASP A 30 9.87 14.84 8.17
CA ASP A 30 9.69 14.16 9.46
C ASP A 30 10.13 12.69 9.49
N TRP A 31 10.55 12.09 8.37
CA TRP A 31 10.99 10.69 8.33
C TRP A 31 12.17 10.45 9.25
N ASN A 32 13.15 11.37 9.23
CA ASN A 32 14.35 11.30 10.03
C ASN A 32 14.10 11.63 11.52
N GLU A 33 12.91 12.11 11.88
CA GLU A 33 12.52 12.39 13.26
C GLU A 33 11.64 11.24 13.81
N ASP A 34 10.62 10.83 13.06
CA ASP A 34 9.64 9.82 13.49
C ASP A 34 10.20 8.39 13.49
N MET A 35 10.91 7.99 12.43
CA MET A 35 11.27 6.59 12.21
C MET A 35 12.45 6.09 13.05
N PRO A 36 13.54 6.85 13.23
CA PRO A 36 14.70 6.35 13.98
C PRO A 36 14.39 5.86 15.40
N PRO A 37 13.51 6.52 16.19
CA PRO A 37 13.08 5.99 17.48
C PRO A 37 12.41 4.62 17.39
N TYR A 38 11.52 4.38 16.41
CA TYR A 38 10.87 3.09 16.22
C TYR A 38 11.86 2.01 15.79
N PHE A 39 12.76 2.33 14.85
CA PHE A 39 13.82 1.40 14.44
C PHE A 39 14.75 1.05 15.60
N LYS A 40 15.14 2.03 16.41
CA LYS A 40 15.96 1.80 17.60
C LYS A 40 15.26 0.83 18.56
N ARG A 41 14.00 1.11 18.92
CA ARG A 41 13.20 0.22 19.78
C ARG A 41 13.05 -1.18 19.20
N LEU A 42 12.83 -1.31 17.90
CA LEU A 42 12.71 -2.61 17.23
C LEU A 42 14.03 -3.41 17.25
N ASN A 43 15.17 -2.74 17.14
CA ASN A 43 16.49 -3.39 17.19
C ASN A 43 16.88 -3.82 18.61
N GLU A 44 16.32 -3.21 19.65
CA GLU A 44 16.56 -3.56 21.06
C GLU A 44 15.75 -4.78 21.54
N ILE A 45 14.72 -5.18 20.81
CA ILE A 45 13.92 -6.37 21.15
C ILE A 45 14.70 -7.63 20.80
N ASN A 46 14.76 -8.60 21.72
CA ASN A 46 15.48 -9.85 21.50
C ASN A 46 14.58 -10.97 20.97
N ASP A 47 13.33 -11.06 21.43
CA ASP A 47 12.39 -12.11 21.03
C ASP A 47 11.58 -11.77 19.78
N ASP A 48 11.30 -12.78 18.94
CA ASP A 48 10.61 -12.57 17.67
C ASP A 48 9.16 -12.14 17.87
N ARG A 49 8.47 -12.68 18.89
CA ARG A 49 7.07 -12.34 19.20
C ARG A 49 6.88 -10.84 19.45
N SER A 50 7.63 -10.29 20.40
CA SER A 50 7.54 -8.85 20.73
C SER A 50 7.98 -7.99 19.55
N PHE A 51 8.97 -8.45 18.78
CA PHE A 51 9.44 -7.75 17.59
C PHE A 51 8.34 -7.66 16.52
N VAL A 52 7.69 -8.78 16.22
CA VAL A 52 6.59 -8.86 15.23
C VAL A 52 5.40 -8.00 15.66
N ILE A 53 5.02 -8.05 16.94
CA ILE A 53 3.92 -7.26 17.50
C ILE A 53 4.22 -5.76 17.40
N LEU A 54 5.41 -5.33 17.83
CA LEU A 54 5.79 -3.92 17.76
C LEU A 54 5.91 -3.45 16.30
N ALA A 55 6.52 -4.24 15.42
CA ALA A 55 6.66 -3.90 14.00
C ALA A 55 5.29 -3.71 13.35
N CYS A 56 4.34 -4.61 13.62
CA CYS A 56 2.97 -4.49 13.12
C CYS A 56 2.27 -3.22 13.67
N SER A 57 2.51 -2.88 14.94
CA SER A 57 1.98 -1.65 15.56
C SER A 57 2.54 -0.39 14.90
N VAL A 58 3.84 -0.38 14.57
CA VAL A 58 4.45 0.73 13.82
C VAL A 58 3.87 0.82 12.41
N MET A 59 3.71 -0.31 11.71
CA MET A 59 3.07 -0.33 10.39
C MET A 59 1.64 0.23 10.45
N GLU A 60 0.86 -0.15 11.46
CA GLU A 60 -0.50 0.35 11.67
C GLU A 60 -0.53 1.87 11.91
N TYR A 61 0.39 2.39 12.73
CA TYR A 61 0.55 3.83 12.90
C TYR A 61 0.82 4.55 11.56
N GLN A 62 1.65 3.97 10.69
CA GLN A 62 1.93 4.56 9.37
C GLN A 62 0.74 4.46 8.42
N ILE A 63 -0.07 3.39 8.52
CA ILE A 63 -1.31 3.28 7.76
C ILE A 63 -2.31 4.35 8.20
N ASP A 64 -2.46 4.58 9.51
CA ASP A 64 -3.35 5.63 10.03
C ASP A 64 -2.94 7.01 9.52
N ARG A 65 -1.64 7.28 9.57
CA ARG A 65 -1.08 8.51 9.02
C ARG A 65 -1.34 8.65 7.52
N PHE A 66 -1.06 7.62 6.75
CA PHE A 66 -1.29 7.60 5.30
C PHE A 66 -2.77 7.87 4.94
N LEU A 67 -3.70 7.20 5.63
CA LEU A 67 -5.13 7.38 5.38
C LEU A 67 -5.64 8.76 5.82
N LYS A 68 -5.08 9.36 6.89
CA LYS A 68 -5.40 10.74 7.31
C LYS A 68 -5.01 11.76 6.24
N THR A 69 -3.98 11.48 5.45
CA THR A 69 -3.60 12.32 4.31
C THR A 69 -4.67 12.26 3.21
N PHE A 70 -5.26 11.09 2.94
CA PHE A 70 -6.27 10.93 1.89
C PHE A 70 -7.68 11.39 2.30
N ILE A 71 -8.13 10.96 3.48
CA ILE A 71 -9.52 11.07 3.91
C ILE A 71 -9.75 12.42 4.59
N PRO A 72 -10.74 13.24 4.17
CA PRO A 72 -10.98 14.55 4.80
C PRO A 72 -11.40 14.52 6.26
N LYS A 73 -12.15 13.49 6.67
CA LYS A 73 -12.64 13.27 8.04
C LYS A 73 -12.27 11.87 8.51
N PRO A 74 -10.97 11.59 8.71
CA PRO A 74 -10.48 10.24 8.95
C PRO A 74 -11.04 9.62 10.23
N GLU A 75 -11.38 10.42 11.25
CA GLU A 75 -11.95 9.99 12.53
C GLU A 75 -13.27 9.23 12.41
N ILE A 76 -14.02 9.43 11.32
CA ILE A 76 -15.29 8.71 11.09
C ILE A 76 -15.01 7.22 10.82
N ILE A 77 -13.93 6.93 10.09
CA ILE A 77 -13.61 5.58 9.59
C ILE A 77 -12.46 4.94 10.38
N ILE A 78 -11.51 5.76 10.82
CA ILE A 78 -10.32 5.40 11.58
C ILE A 78 -10.54 5.82 13.04
N ASN A 79 -11.46 5.11 13.70
CA ASN A 79 -11.72 5.25 15.12
C ASN A 79 -11.17 4.02 15.88
N ASP A 80 -11.34 3.99 17.20
CA ASP A 80 -10.84 2.91 18.07
C ASP A 80 -11.38 1.52 17.71
N ASN A 81 -12.50 1.43 16.97
CA ASN A 81 -13.07 0.17 16.50
C ASN A 81 -12.50 -0.28 15.13
N ALA A 82 -11.76 0.58 14.45
CA ALA A 82 -11.15 0.28 13.16
C ALA A 82 -9.94 -0.62 13.35
N ASN A 83 -10.10 -1.92 13.10
CA ASN A 83 -8.98 -2.85 13.13
C ASN A 83 -8.06 -2.67 11.91
N LEU A 84 -6.82 -3.15 12.03
CA LEU A 84 -5.81 -3.12 10.96
C LEU A 84 -6.30 -3.67 9.62
N ASN A 85 -7.15 -4.71 9.62
CA ASN A 85 -7.68 -5.28 8.38
C ASN A 85 -8.58 -4.28 7.64
N ASN A 86 -9.46 -3.59 8.35
CA ASN A 86 -10.35 -2.57 7.78
C ASN A 86 -9.54 -1.44 7.15
N LYS A 87 -8.46 -1.02 7.82
CA LYS A 87 -7.55 0.02 7.31
C LYS A 87 -6.85 -0.41 6.01
N ILE A 88 -6.36 -1.65 5.94
CA ILE A 88 -5.78 -2.22 4.72
C ILE A 88 -6.83 -2.31 3.59
N LEU A 89 -8.06 -2.71 3.90
CA LEU A 89 -9.15 -2.78 2.93
C LEU A 89 -9.50 -1.41 2.35
N ILE A 90 -9.43 -0.34 3.13
CA ILE A 90 -9.65 1.02 2.63
C ILE A 90 -8.55 1.40 1.62
N ILE A 91 -7.29 1.18 1.97
CA ILE A 91 -6.16 1.41 1.04
C ILE A 91 -6.36 0.65 -0.27
N GLN A 92 -6.80 -0.61 -0.18
CA GLN A 92 -7.07 -1.47 -1.33
C GLN A 92 -8.28 -0.98 -2.15
N ALA A 93 -9.38 -0.59 -1.51
CA ALA A 93 -10.61 -0.17 -2.18
C ALA A 93 -10.41 1.08 -3.06
N PHE A 94 -9.57 2.00 -2.60
CA PHE A 94 -9.23 3.21 -3.34
C PHE A 94 -8.00 3.05 -4.25
N ASN A 95 -7.38 1.86 -4.28
CA ASN A 95 -6.18 1.59 -5.07
C ASN A 95 -5.10 2.68 -4.89
N LEU A 96 -4.88 3.14 -3.66
CA LEU A 96 -3.99 4.28 -3.36
C LEU A 96 -2.50 3.95 -3.52
N ILE A 97 -2.16 2.66 -3.40
CA ILE A 97 -0.81 2.13 -3.50
C ILE A 97 -0.82 0.84 -4.34
N PRO A 98 0.33 0.43 -4.90
CA PRO A 98 0.43 -0.80 -5.67
C PRO A 98 -0.11 -2.03 -4.93
N PRO A 99 -0.85 -2.94 -5.61
CA PRO A 99 -1.49 -4.08 -4.95
C PRO A 99 -0.56 -5.02 -4.17
N HIS A 100 0.71 -5.11 -4.54
CA HIS A 100 1.67 -5.92 -3.79
C HIS A 100 2.02 -5.34 -2.43
N PHE A 101 1.89 -4.02 -2.19
CA PHE A 101 1.98 -3.49 -0.83
C PHE A 101 0.84 -3.99 0.05
N VAL A 102 -0.38 -4.11 -0.51
CA VAL A 102 -1.51 -4.71 0.20
C VAL A 102 -1.25 -6.19 0.51
N GLN A 103 -0.60 -6.94 -0.39
CA GLN A 103 -0.15 -8.32 -0.14
C GLN A 103 0.87 -8.38 1.00
N ILE A 104 1.84 -7.47 1.00
CA ILE A 104 2.85 -7.33 2.05
C ILE A 104 2.19 -7.03 3.41
N MET A 105 1.32 -6.02 3.49
CA MET A 105 0.61 -5.66 4.73
C MET A 105 -0.22 -6.81 5.28
N ASN A 106 -0.92 -7.55 4.41
CA ASN A 106 -1.68 -8.73 4.82
C ASN A 106 -0.77 -9.84 5.33
N THR A 107 0.38 -10.05 4.71
CA THR A 107 1.38 -11.03 5.16
C THR A 107 1.90 -10.69 6.54
N ILE A 108 2.31 -9.44 6.77
CA ILE A 108 2.74 -8.92 8.07
C ILE A 108 1.65 -9.10 9.13
N ARG A 109 0.42 -8.69 8.82
CA ARG A 109 -0.75 -8.85 9.71
C ARG A 109 -1.01 -10.30 10.07
N ASN A 110 -0.97 -11.21 9.10
CA ASN A 110 -1.24 -12.62 9.32
C ASN A 110 -0.18 -13.27 10.21
N ILE A 111 1.11 -12.99 9.95
CA ILE A 111 2.21 -13.44 10.82
C ILE A 111 2.00 -12.91 12.24
N ARG A 112 1.70 -11.61 12.40
CA ARG A 112 1.41 -11.05 13.73
C ARG A 112 0.26 -11.76 14.42
N ASN A 113 -0.81 -12.08 13.70
CA ASN A 113 -1.97 -12.76 14.28
C ASN A 113 -1.60 -14.15 14.81
N ASP A 114 -0.75 -14.91 14.11
CA ASP A 114 -0.23 -16.18 14.62
C ASP A 114 0.58 -15.98 15.91
N PHE A 115 1.52 -15.04 15.94
CA PHE A 115 2.31 -14.73 17.14
C PHE A 115 1.46 -14.23 18.33
N ALA A 116 0.40 -13.48 18.05
CA ALA A 116 -0.46 -12.89 19.09
C ALA A 116 -1.50 -13.87 19.65
N HIS A 117 -2.02 -14.80 18.83
CA HIS A 117 -3.09 -15.72 19.24
C HIS A 117 -2.60 -17.13 19.60
N ASN A 118 -1.39 -17.52 19.21
CA ASN A 118 -0.81 -18.81 19.57
C ASN A 118 0.32 -18.66 20.59
N LEU A 119 -0.02 -18.92 21.86
CA LEU A 119 0.92 -18.84 22.98
C LEU A 119 2.12 -19.79 22.84
N ASN A 120 2.06 -20.80 21.98
CA ASN A 120 3.15 -21.75 21.76
C ASN A 120 4.23 -21.26 20.78
N ILE A 121 4.03 -20.11 20.10
CA ILE A 121 4.95 -19.54 19.11
C ILE A 121 5.70 -18.35 19.70
N ASP A 122 6.95 -18.53 20.12
CA ASP A 122 7.82 -17.45 20.60
C ASP A 122 8.84 -17.00 19.55
N SER A 123 9.17 -17.88 18.61
CA SER A 123 10.12 -17.63 17.53
C SER A 123 9.59 -18.03 16.16
N PHE A 124 10.14 -17.47 15.08
CA PHE A 124 9.93 -17.99 13.72
C PHE A 124 10.34 -19.47 13.58
N SER A 125 11.28 -19.94 14.41
CA SER A 125 11.68 -21.35 14.48
C SER A 125 10.55 -22.27 14.98
N ASP A 126 9.56 -21.72 15.71
CA ASP A 126 8.39 -22.42 16.22
C ASP A 126 7.28 -22.58 15.16
N SER A 127 7.56 -22.29 13.88
CA SER A 127 6.56 -22.27 12.81
C SER A 127 5.70 -23.54 12.73
N ASN A 128 6.26 -24.71 13.02
CA ASN A 128 5.54 -25.99 13.03
C ASN A 128 4.49 -26.12 14.14
N LYS A 129 4.49 -25.23 15.14
CA LYS A 129 3.48 -25.18 16.21
C LYS A 129 2.22 -24.40 15.81
N SER A 130 2.15 -23.87 14.58
CA SER A 130 0.94 -23.33 13.97
C SER A 130 0.68 -23.98 12.61
N GLU A 131 -0.59 -24.26 12.33
CA GLU A 131 -1.03 -24.74 11.01
C GLU A 131 -0.95 -23.66 9.93
N LYS A 132 -0.92 -22.38 10.33
CA LYS A 132 -1.03 -21.21 9.43
C LYS A 132 0.31 -20.50 9.23
N LEU A 133 1.12 -20.36 10.27
CA LEU A 133 2.39 -19.63 10.22
C LEU A 133 3.33 -20.12 9.08
N PRO A 134 3.49 -21.43 8.80
CA PRO A 134 4.31 -21.89 7.67
C PRO A 134 3.80 -21.38 6.31
N LYS A 135 2.48 -21.23 6.14
CA LYS A 135 1.90 -20.68 4.89
C LYS A 135 2.21 -19.20 4.75
N HIS A 136 2.17 -18.46 5.85
CA HIS A 136 2.49 -17.03 5.86
C HIS A 136 4.00 -16.78 5.66
N ILE A 137 4.87 -17.64 6.21
CA ILE A 137 6.31 -17.60 5.93
C ILE A 137 6.59 -17.86 4.45
N LYS A 138 5.95 -18.86 3.83
CA LYS A 138 6.10 -19.10 2.39
C LYS A 138 5.66 -17.92 1.53
N GLU A 139 4.61 -17.22 1.94
CA GLU A 139 4.17 -16.00 1.24
C GLU A 139 5.17 -14.85 1.43
N MET A 140 5.74 -14.72 2.63
CA MET A 140 6.83 -13.78 2.92
C MET A 140 8.06 -14.08 2.04
N GLU A 141 8.50 -15.34 1.93
CA GLU A 141 9.59 -15.77 1.05
C GLU A 141 9.29 -15.43 -0.42
N ARG A 142 8.08 -15.72 -0.90
CA ARG A 142 7.65 -15.40 -2.26
C ARG A 142 7.72 -13.90 -2.56
N LEU A 143 7.26 -13.07 -1.62
CA LEU A 143 7.32 -11.61 -1.75
C LEU A 143 8.75 -11.10 -1.69
N TRP A 144 9.59 -11.64 -0.81
CA TRP A 144 11.00 -11.27 -0.70
C TRP A 144 11.74 -11.58 -2.00
N GLU A 145 11.62 -12.80 -2.54
CA GLU A 145 12.27 -13.19 -3.80
C GLU A 145 11.82 -12.32 -4.98
N LYS A 146 10.53 -11.98 -5.03
CA LYS A 146 9.98 -11.13 -6.09
C LYS A 146 10.60 -9.72 -6.10
N PHE A 147 10.93 -9.18 -4.92
CA PHE A 147 11.38 -7.80 -4.73
C PHE A 147 12.79 -7.71 -4.12
N LYS A 148 13.60 -8.76 -4.24
CA LYS A 148 14.91 -8.92 -3.57
C LYS A 148 15.85 -7.71 -3.69
N ASN A 149 15.75 -6.97 -4.79
CA ASN A 149 16.61 -5.81 -5.05
C ASN A 149 16.28 -4.59 -4.21
N ASP A 150 15.05 -4.52 -3.70
CA ASP A 150 14.64 -3.48 -2.76
C ASP A 150 14.84 -3.94 -1.30
N MET A 151 15.28 -5.18 -1.08
CA MET A 151 15.53 -5.77 0.25
C MET A 151 17.00 -5.59 0.65
N CYS A 152 17.30 -5.41 1.94
CA CYS A 152 18.66 -5.07 2.37
C CYS A 152 19.16 -5.75 3.64
N TYR A 153 18.30 -6.42 4.40
CA TYR A 153 18.67 -7.02 5.68
C TYR A 153 18.91 -8.52 5.59
N TRP A 154 18.16 -9.24 4.78
CA TRP A 154 18.23 -10.70 4.73
C TRP A 154 19.05 -11.21 3.57
N ASN A 155 19.88 -12.21 3.84
CA ASN A 155 20.56 -13.05 2.85
C ASN A 155 20.24 -14.53 3.10
N LYS A 156 20.44 -15.36 2.07
CA LYS A 156 20.22 -16.81 2.18
C LYS A 156 21.02 -17.40 3.33
N GLY A 157 20.32 -18.05 4.26
CA GLY A 157 20.90 -18.67 5.45
C GLY A 157 20.80 -17.82 6.72
N GLU A 158 20.36 -16.57 6.61
CA GLU A 158 20.08 -15.71 7.77
C GLU A 158 18.69 -15.98 8.36
N SER A 159 18.43 -15.40 9.54
CA SER A 159 17.19 -15.63 10.28
C SER A 159 15.95 -15.08 9.57
N LEU A 160 14.83 -15.78 9.67
CA LEU A 160 13.53 -15.32 9.14
C LEU A 160 13.09 -13.97 9.72
N ARG A 161 13.59 -13.61 10.92
CA ARG A 161 13.40 -12.30 11.51
C ARG A 161 13.92 -11.17 10.61
N LEU A 162 15.09 -11.36 9.99
CA LEU A 162 15.66 -10.35 9.09
C LEU A 162 14.85 -10.26 7.79
N MET A 163 14.32 -11.37 7.28
CA MET A 163 13.42 -11.36 6.12
C MET A 163 12.11 -10.61 6.41
N TYR A 164 11.53 -10.86 7.59
CA TYR A 164 10.35 -10.12 8.06
C TYR A 164 10.66 -8.63 8.20
N LYS A 165 11.83 -8.29 8.76
CA LYS A 165 12.29 -6.90 8.90
C LYS A 165 12.40 -6.20 7.55
N ASP A 166 12.91 -6.88 6.53
CA ASP A 166 12.99 -6.38 5.17
C ASP A 166 11.63 -6.03 4.59
N ILE A 167 10.71 -6.99 4.61
CA ILE A 167 9.36 -6.80 4.07
C ILE A 167 8.60 -5.71 4.83
N TRP A 168 8.74 -5.68 6.16
CA TRP A 168 8.17 -4.62 7.00
C TRP A 168 8.75 -3.24 6.67
N ARG A 169 10.08 -3.13 6.54
CA ARG A 169 10.78 -1.87 6.22
C ARG A 169 10.28 -1.30 4.90
N VAL A 170 10.29 -2.13 3.86
CA VAL A 170 9.80 -1.76 2.53
C VAL A 170 8.34 -1.33 2.58
N CYS A 171 7.49 -2.02 3.34
CA CYS A 171 6.09 -1.63 3.50
C CYS A 171 5.94 -0.22 4.10
N VAL A 172 6.68 0.07 5.17
CA VAL A 172 6.64 1.35 5.86
C VAL A 172 7.22 2.47 4.99
N GLU A 173 8.32 2.20 4.29
CA GLU A 173 8.91 3.12 3.31
C GLU A 173 7.90 3.41 2.19
N GLY A 174 7.25 2.38 1.64
CA GLY A 174 6.24 2.51 0.60
C GLY A 174 5.05 3.38 1.01
N LEU A 175 4.52 3.20 2.22
CA LEU A 175 3.46 4.05 2.75
C LEU A 175 3.86 5.53 2.73
N ARG A 176 5.10 5.86 3.11
CA ARG A 176 5.59 7.25 3.15
C ARG A 176 5.89 7.82 1.77
N VAL A 177 6.46 7.00 0.90
CA VAL A 177 6.67 7.35 -0.50
C VAL A 177 5.34 7.74 -1.17
N TYR A 178 4.32 6.89 -1.04
CA TYR A 178 3.01 7.14 -1.65
C TYR A 178 2.18 8.17 -0.88
N GLU A 179 2.49 8.46 0.39
CA GLU A 179 1.84 9.54 1.16
C GLU A 179 1.98 10.88 0.43
N SER A 180 3.16 11.14 -0.18
CA SER A 180 3.40 12.34 -0.97
C SER A 180 2.49 12.42 -2.20
N ASN A 181 2.32 11.30 -2.91
CA ASN A 181 1.43 11.23 -4.07
C ASN A 181 -0.02 11.55 -3.70
N VAL A 182 -0.50 10.90 -2.64
CA VAL A 182 -1.85 11.08 -2.12
C VAL A 182 -2.08 12.50 -1.62
N ARG A 183 -1.10 13.09 -0.93
CA ARG A 183 -1.15 14.46 -0.43
C ARG A 183 -1.33 15.46 -1.56
N LEU A 184 -0.48 15.36 -2.60
CA LEU A 184 -0.56 16.24 -3.76
C LEU A 184 -1.89 16.07 -4.49
N PHE A 185 -2.34 14.83 -4.71
CA PHE A 185 -3.64 14.57 -5.31
C PHE A 185 -4.79 15.23 -4.53
N ARG A 186 -4.78 15.12 -3.20
CA ARG A 186 -5.78 15.79 -2.37
C ARG A 186 -5.70 17.33 -2.51
N GLN A 187 -4.50 17.90 -2.41
CA GLN A 187 -4.30 19.34 -2.56
C GLN A 187 -4.76 19.85 -3.92
N GLU A 188 -4.49 19.12 -5.01
CA GLU A 188 -4.96 19.48 -6.35
C GLU A 188 -6.47 19.35 -6.50
N THR A 189 -7.08 18.30 -5.95
CA THR A 189 -8.53 18.07 -6.06
C THR A 189 -9.38 19.02 -5.23
N GLU A 190 -8.79 19.68 -4.22
CA GLU A 190 -9.44 20.71 -3.40
C GLU A 190 -9.38 22.12 -4.05
N LYS A 191 -8.63 22.31 -5.14
CA LYS A 191 -8.52 23.61 -5.82
C LYS A 191 -9.76 23.96 -6.63
N VAL A 192 -10.10 25.25 -6.67
CA VAL A 192 -11.23 25.76 -7.44
C VAL A 192 -11.02 25.49 -8.93
N GLU A 193 -9.79 25.67 -9.42
CA GLU A 193 -9.39 25.45 -10.81
C GLU A 193 -9.63 24.00 -11.25
N PHE A 194 -9.46 23.04 -10.32
CA PHE A 194 -9.74 21.64 -10.60
C PHE A 194 -11.25 21.39 -10.74
N ILE A 195 -12.08 22.01 -9.88
CA ILE A 195 -13.54 21.92 -9.99
C ILE A 195 -14.04 22.58 -11.28
N GLU A 196 -13.50 23.74 -11.64
CA GLU A 196 -13.82 24.41 -12.91
C GLU A 196 -13.42 23.56 -14.12
N HIS A 197 -12.26 22.91 -14.07
CA HIS A 197 -11.84 21.95 -15.09
C HIS A 197 -12.83 20.78 -15.23
N LEU A 198 -13.26 20.20 -14.11
CA LEU A 198 -14.26 19.12 -14.12
C LEU A 198 -15.62 19.57 -14.66
N GLN A 199 -16.06 20.79 -14.32
CA GLN A 199 -17.30 21.36 -14.85
C GLN A 199 -17.23 21.52 -16.37
N LYS A 200 -16.11 22.05 -16.88
CA LYS A 200 -15.89 22.18 -18.32
C LYS A 200 -15.92 20.82 -19.02
N LEU A 201 -15.20 19.83 -18.48
CA LEU A 201 -15.18 18.47 -19.02
C LEU A 201 -16.57 17.82 -19.01
N SER A 202 -17.37 18.07 -17.96
CA SER A 202 -18.74 17.58 -17.87
C SER A 202 -19.62 18.11 -19.00
N THR A 203 -19.51 19.40 -19.33
CA THR A 203 -20.25 20.01 -20.45
C THR A 203 -19.81 19.42 -21.79
N GLU A 204 -18.50 19.29 -22.03
CA GLU A 204 -17.97 18.71 -23.26
C GLU A 204 -18.44 17.26 -23.47
N LEU A 205 -18.52 16.48 -22.39
CA LEU A 205 -19.02 15.11 -22.43
C LEU A 205 -20.54 15.03 -22.67
N ALA A 206 -21.32 15.98 -22.14
CA ALA A 206 -22.75 16.06 -22.39
C ALA A 206 -23.02 16.35 -23.88
N ASP A 207 -22.33 17.35 -24.44
CA ASP A 207 -22.44 17.71 -25.86
C ASP A 207 -22.06 16.54 -26.78
N LYS A 208 -21.03 15.77 -26.40
CA LYS A 208 -20.62 14.59 -27.17
C LYS A 208 -21.67 13.48 -27.12
N ARG A 209 -22.23 13.19 -25.94
CA ARG A 209 -23.30 12.17 -25.80
C ARG A 209 -24.53 12.56 -26.60
N GLU A 210 -24.94 13.82 -26.56
CA GLU A 210 -26.10 14.30 -27.32
C GLU A 210 -25.87 14.16 -28.84
N LYS A 211 -24.66 14.48 -29.34
CA LYS A 211 -24.30 14.25 -30.75
C LYS A 211 -24.27 12.77 -31.13
N ASP A 212 -23.69 11.92 -30.28
CA ASP A 212 -23.62 10.48 -30.52
C ASP A 212 -25.03 9.85 -30.53
N GLU A 213 -25.93 10.30 -29.64
CA GLU A 213 -27.34 9.90 -29.62
C GLU A 213 -28.10 10.40 -30.85
N GLN A 214 -27.92 11.66 -31.27
CA GLN A 214 -28.50 12.20 -32.49
C GLN A 214 -28.03 11.45 -33.73
N GLU A 215 -26.74 11.14 -33.84
CA GLU A 215 -26.21 10.29 -34.92
C GLU A 215 -26.80 8.88 -34.90
N ALA A 216 -26.95 8.27 -33.73
CA ALA A 216 -27.54 6.94 -33.60
C ALA A 216 -29.01 6.95 -34.06
N VAL A 217 -29.79 7.96 -33.65
CA VAL A 217 -31.18 8.16 -34.11
C VAL A 217 -31.21 8.38 -35.62
N LEU A 218 -30.35 9.24 -36.17
CA LEU A 218 -30.28 9.47 -37.62
C LEU A 218 -29.91 8.19 -38.40
N LYS A 219 -29.02 7.34 -37.87
CA LYS A 219 -28.69 6.03 -38.48
C LYS A 219 -29.87 5.05 -38.43
N ILE A 220 -30.69 5.10 -37.39
CA ILE A 220 -31.90 4.26 -37.27
C ILE A 220 -33.00 4.72 -38.23
N TYR A 221 -33.26 6.03 -38.32
CA TYR A 221 -34.41 6.56 -39.06
C TYR A 221 -34.08 7.03 -40.49
N MET A 222 -32.81 7.23 -40.83
CA MET A 222 -32.35 7.66 -42.17
C MET A 222 -31.09 6.90 -42.63
N PRO A 223 -31.14 5.55 -42.76
CA PRO A 223 -29.96 4.72 -43.02
C PRO A 223 -29.29 4.94 -44.38
N TRP A 224 -29.91 5.70 -45.29
CA TRP A 224 -29.39 6.05 -46.62
C TRP A 224 -28.59 7.36 -46.65
N ARG A 225 -28.55 8.15 -45.57
CA ARG A 225 -27.62 9.28 -45.46
C ARG A 225 -26.25 8.75 -45.02
N LYS A 226 -25.34 8.59 -45.99
CA LYS A 226 -23.89 8.47 -45.75
C LYS A 226 -23.24 9.84 -45.78
#